data_AF-X1UKP0-F1
#
_entry.id   AF-X1UKP0-F1
#
_cell.length_a   1.000
_cell.length_b   1.000
_cell.length_c   1.000
_cell.angle_alpha   90.00
_cell.angle_beta   90.00
_cell.angle_gamma   90.00
#
_symmetry.space_group_name_H-M   'P 1'
#
loop_
_entity.id
_entity.type
_entity.pdbx_description
1 polymer ?
#
loop_
_entity_poly.entity_id
_entity_poly.type
_entity_poly.pdbx_seq_one_letter_code
_entity_poly.pdbx_strand_id
1 'polypeptide(L)'
;LSLIASSKTSRTDIESILEKDIGGYLARLEKDYSIIKSVRPLLAKPNARVQKYFIEDNFLNFWFRFVYKYRNAIEIGNYKYVNDIVERDFITYSGHFLEKYFIEKLALTKQYSLIGNYWERRNKNEIDIVAINEKEKKVVIGEVKLNSANIN
;
A
#
# COMPACT_ATOMS: atom_id res chain seq x y z
N LEU A 1 4.20 7.30 10.18
CA LEU A 1 2.93 6.58 9.93
C LEU A 1 1.94 7.43 9.14
N SER A 2 1.59 8.66 9.56
CA SER A 2 0.66 9.53 8.80
C SER A 2 1.05 9.79 7.34
N LEU A 3 2.35 9.93 7.04
CA LEU A 3 2.87 10.07 5.68
C LEU A 3 2.65 8.78 4.85
N ILE A 4 2.95 7.61 5.43
CA ILE A 4 2.72 6.31 4.78
C ILE A 4 1.22 6.11 4.51
N ALA A 5 0.37 6.37 5.51
CA ALA A 5 -1.09 6.33 5.37
C ALA A 5 -1.59 7.32 4.30
N SER A 6 -0.80 8.36 4.01
CA SER A 6 -1.09 9.35 2.97
C SER A 6 -0.35 9.13 1.65
N SER A 7 -0.03 7.87 1.34
CA SER A 7 0.57 7.44 0.07
C SER A 7 1.99 7.96 -0.18
N LYS A 8 2.68 8.45 0.86
CA LYS A 8 4.13 8.70 0.82
C LYS A 8 4.85 7.44 1.28
N THR A 9 5.05 6.52 0.34
CA THR A 9 5.45 5.15 0.65
C THR A 9 6.91 4.86 0.37
N SER A 10 7.66 5.72 -0.34
CA SER A 10 9.10 5.53 -0.50
C SER A 10 9.88 6.22 0.63
N ARG A 11 11.07 5.69 0.96
CA ARG A 11 11.96 6.34 1.93
C ARG A 11 12.28 7.77 1.51
N THR A 12 12.59 7.98 0.23
CA THR A 12 12.93 9.31 -0.32
C THR A 12 11.77 10.30 -0.19
N ASP A 13 10.52 9.88 -0.45
CA ASP A 13 9.35 10.76 -0.29
C ASP A 13 9.14 11.16 1.17
N ILE A 14 9.35 10.23 2.10
CA ILE A 14 9.20 10.46 3.54
C ILE A 14 10.31 11.40 4.05
N GLU A 15 11.56 11.13 3.68
CA GLU A 15 12.72 11.96 4.06
C GLU A 15 12.62 13.37 3.48
N SER A 16 12.13 13.50 2.24
CA SER A 16 11.94 14.81 1.61
C SER A 16 10.92 15.69 2.32
N ILE A 17 9.96 15.11 3.04
CA ILE A 17 8.92 15.86 3.77
C ILE A 17 9.33 16.10 5.22
N LEU A 18 10.01 15.14 5.84
CA LEU A 18 10.44 15.24 7.24
C LEU A 18 11.81 15.91 7.41
N GLU A 19 12.53 16.14 6.31
CA GLU A 19 13.86 16.74 6.25
C GLU A 19 14.87 16.09 7.22
N LYS A 20 14.79 14.76 7.37
CA LYS A 20 15.65 13.98 8.28
C LYS A 20 15.85 12.55 7.81
N ASP A 21 16.95 11.92 8.23
CA ASP A 21 17.15 10.49 8.05
C ASP A 21 16.13 9.70 8.88
N ILE A 22 15.45 8.76 8.22
CA ILE A 22 14.39 7.93 8.84
C ILE A 22 14.67 6.44 8.78
N GLY A 23 15.89 6.03 8.38
CA GLY A 23 16.25 4.62 8.21
C GLY A 23 16.08 3.81 9.48
N GLY A 24 16.59 4.32 10.61
CA GLY A 24 16.45 3.67 11.92
C GLY A 24 14.99 3.56 12.39
N TYR A 25 14.17 4.57 12.11
CA TYR A 25 12.75 4.56 12.48
C TYR A 25 11.96 3.54 11.67
N LEU A 26 12.18 3.46 10.36
CA LEU A 26 11.53 2.45 9.51
C LEU A 26 11.96 1.04 9.92
N ALA A 27 13.24 0.84 10.23
CA ALA A 27 13.74 -0.46 10.68
C ALA A 27 13.05 -0.91 11.97
N ARG A 28 12.88 -0.01 12.96
CA ARG A 28 12.17 -0.33 14.20
C ARG A 28 10.67 -0.61 13.96
N LEU A 29 10.01 0.24 13.17
CA LEU A 29 8.59 0.07 12.84
C LEU A 29 8.30 -1.25 12.12
N GLU A 30 9.24 -1.73 11.30
CA GLU A 30 9.12 -2.99 10.57
C GLU A 30 9.51 -4.20 11.43
N LYS A 31 10.71 -4.18 12.03
CA LYS A 31 11.30 -5.35 12.68
C LYS A 31 10.89 -5.54 14.13
N ASP A 32 10.79 -4.44 14.88
CA ASP A 32 10.57 -4.50 16.32
C ASP A 32 9.06 -4.44 16.65
N TYR A 33 8.32 -3.64 15.88
CA TYR A 33 6.89 -3.40 16.15
C TYR A 33 5.95 -4.07 15.16
N SER A 34 6.44 -4.55 14.02
CA SER A 34 5.61 -5.16 12.95
C SER A 34 4.41 -4.29 12.55
N ILE A 35 4.58 -2.97 12.60
CA ILE A 35 3.52 -1.99 12.25
C ILE A 35 3.50 -1.76 10.75
N ILE A 36 4.68 -1.81 10.11
CA ILE A 36 4.84 -1.61 8.68
C ILE A 36 5.54 -2.81 8.06
N LYS A 37 5.28 -3.02 6.77
CA LYS A 37 6.07 -3.90 5.91
C LYS A 37 6.76 -3.11 4.81
N SER A 38 7.94 -3.57 4.42
CA SER A 38 8.51 -3.22 3.12
C SER A 38 8.03 -4.18 2.03
N VAL A 39 7.62 -3.62 0.90
CA VAL A 39 7.23 -4.36 -0.30
C VAL A 39 8.14 -3.93 -1.43
N ARG A 40 8.60 -4.91 -2.20
CA ARG A 40 9.43 -4.72 -3.39
C ARG A 40 8.64 -5.13 -4.63
N PRO A 41 8.97 -4.58 -5.80
CA PRO A 41 8.42 -5.09 -7.05
C PRO A 41 8.63 -6.60 -7.14
N LEU A 42 7.64 -7.31 -7.69
CA LEU A 42 7.81 -8.73 -8.01
C LEU A 42 9.07 -8.91 -8.86
N LEU A 43 9.83 -9.99 -8.60
CA LEU A 43 11.10 -10.31 -9.26
C LEU A 43 12.27 -9.36 -8.93
N ALA A 44 12.10 -8.43 -7.98
CA ALA A 44 13.21 -7.61 -7.53
C ALA A 44 14.32 -8.47 -6.88
N LYS A 45 15.58 -8.12 -7.15
CA LYS A 45 16.73 -8.76 -6.50
C LYS A 45 16.63 -8.63 -4.97
N PRO A 46 17.16 -9.57 -4.18
CA PRO A 46 17.11 -9.52 -2.71
C PRO A 46 17.66 -8.23 -2.07
N ASN A 47 18.53 -7.50 -2.78
CA ASN A 47 19.13 -6.24 -2.31
C ASN A 47 18.62 -5.02 -3.10
N ALA A 48 17.47 -5.13 -3.76
CA ALA A 48 16.88 -4.01 -4.48
C ALA A 48 16.57 -2.85 -3.53
N ARG A 49 17.14 -1.68 -3.82
CA ARG A 49 16.90 -0.43 -3.07
C ARG A 49 15.51 0.16 -3.32
N VAL A 50 14.81 -0.31 -4.35
CA VAL A 50 13.48 0.17 -4.72
C VAL A 50 12.47 -0.63 -3.90
N GLN A 51 11.94 -0.01 -2.86
CA GLN A 51 10.89 -0.57 -2.02
C GLN A 51 9.90 0.52 -1.58
N LYS A 52 8.66 0.10 -1.34
CA LYS A 52 7.59 0.92 -0.76
C LYS A 52 7.31 0.38 0.65
N TYR A 53 6.89 1.24 1.56
CA TYR A 53 6.49 0.90 2.92
C TYR A 53 4.98 1.05 3.06
N PHE A 54 4.36 0.09 3.74
CA PHE A 54 2.91 0.06 3.97
C PHE A 54 2.63 -0.26 5.43
N ILE A 55 1.59 0.37 5.99
CA ILE A 55 1.05 -0.04 7.31
C ILE A 55 0.33 -1.37 7.11
N GLU A 56 0.66 -2.38 7.91
CA GLU A 56 0.11 -3.72 7.75
C GLU A 56 -1.36 -3.81 8.18
N ASP A 57 -1.67 -3.16 9.29
CA ASP A 57 -2.99 -3.18 9.91
C ASP A 57 -3.93 -2.15 9.25
N ASN A 58 -5.08 -2.63 8.80
CA ASN A 58 -6.06 -1.82 8.08
C ASN A 58 -6.66 -0.74 8.99
N PHE A 59 -6.91 -1.06 10.26
CA PHE A 59 -7.47 -0.10 11.23
C PHE A 59 -6.49 1.03 11.52
N LEU A 60 -5.22 0.70 11.77
CA LEU A 60 -4.18 1.67 12.04
C LEU A 60 -3.92 2.57 10.83
N ASN A 61 -3.95 1.99 9.63
CA ASN A 61 -3.86 2.77 8.39
C ASN A 61 -5.02 3.77 8.27
N PHE A 62 -6.27 3.31 8.47
CA PHE A 62 -7.45 4.18 8.50
C PHE A 62 -7.33 5.29 9.54
N TRP A 63 -6.92 4.91 10.76
CA TRP A 63 -6.77 5.83 11.87
C TRP A 63 -5.77 6.94 11.56
N PHE A 64 -4.58 6.61 11.04
CA PHE A 64 -3.59 7.62 10.66
C PHE A 64 -4.02 8.47 9.47
N ARG A 65 -4.80 7.92 8.54
CA ARG A 65 -5.26 8.61 7.33
C ARG A 65 -6.37 9.61 7.62
N PHE A 66 -7.36 9.23 8.42
CA PHE A 66 -8.60 10.01 8.61
C PHE A 66 -8.81 10.50 10.04
N VAL A 67 -8.52 9.67 11.05
CA VAL A 67 -8.81 10.04 12.45
C VAL A 67 -7.73 10.98 12.98
N TYR A 68 -6.48 10.53 13.02
CA TYR A 68 -5.35 11.31 13.54
C TYR A 68 -5.09 12.58 12.73
N LYS A 69 -5.20 12.48 11.40
CA LYS A 69 -4.99 13.61 10.48
C LYS A 69 -5.99 14.75 10.71
N TYR A 70 -7.23 14.41 11.06
CA TYR A 70 -8.31 15.37 11.29
C TYR A 70 -8.74 15.43 12.76
N ARG A 71 -7.84 15.09 13.69
CA ARG A 71 -8.14 14.98 15.13
C ARG A 71 -8.78 16.25 15.70
N ASN A 72 -8.35 17.43 15.26
CA ASN A 72 -8.90 18.70 15.74
C ASN A 72 -10.40 18.82 15.42
N ALA A 73 -10.83 18.39 14.23
CA ALA A 73 -12.23 18.39 13.85
C ALA A 73 -13.04 17.38 14.67
N ILE A 74 -12.45 16.22 14.99
CA ILE A 74 -13.05 15.19 15.85
C ILE A 74 -13.20 15.70 17.28
N GLU A 75 -12.16 16.36 17.82
CA GLU A 75 -12.14 16.89 19.19
C GLU A 75 -13.20 17.98 19.42
N ILE A 76 -13.49 18.81 18.40
CA ILE A 76 -14.56 19.82 18.47
C ILE A 76 -15.94 19.27 18.08
N GLY A 77 -16.08 17.95 17.87
CA GLY A 77 -17.34 17.30 17.53
C GLY A 77 -17.82 17.50 16.08
N ASN A 78 -16.97 18.03 15.19
CA ASN A 78 -17.31 18.23 13.78
C ASN A 78 -17.12 16.92 12.97
N TYR A 79 -17.90 15.90 13.31
CA TYR A 79 -17.81 14.58 12.67
C TYR A 79 -18.30 14.58 11.22
N LYS A 80 -19.27 15.44 10.88
CA LYS A 80 -19.77 15.57 9.51
C LYS A 80 -18.63 15.94 8.54
N TYR A 81 -17.82 16.94 8.90
CA TYR A 81 -16.66 17.33 8.09
C TYR A 81 -15.69 16.16 7.84
N VAL A 82 -15.44 15.33 8.86
CA VAL A 82 -14.55 14.17 8.72
C VAL A 82 -15.19 13.09 7.87
N ASN A 83 -16.49 12.82 8.04
CA ASN A 83 -17.23 11.87 7.21
C ASN A 83 -17.21 12.27 5.74
N ASP A 84 -17.47 13.55 5.41
CA ASP A 84 -17.43 14.04 4.03
C ASP A 84 -16.03 13.82 3.39
N ILE A 85 -14.96 13.98 4.16
CA ILE A 85 -13.59 13.70 3.71
C ILE A 85 -13.37 12.19 3.49
N VAL A 86 -13.83 11.36 4.42
CA VAL A 86 -13.73 9.90 4.31
C VAL A 86 -14.43 9.45 3.04
N GLU A 87 -15.70 9.84 2.83
CA GLU A 87 -16.49 9.45 1.67
C GLU A 87 -15.81 9.86 0.35
N ARG A 88 -15.33 11.11 0.26
CA ARG A 88 -14.65 11.63 -0.92
C ARG A 88 -13.38 10.83 -1.25
N ASP A 89 -12.56 10.53 -0.25
CA ASP A 89 -11.24 9.93 -0.45
C ASP A 89 -11.28 8.39 -0.38
N PHE A 90 -12.42 7.78 0.00
CA PHE A 90 -12.54 6.35 0.26
C PHE A 90 -12.20 5.51 -0.96
N ILE A 91 -12.65 5.91 -2.15
CA ILE A 91 -12.41 5.15 -3.39
C ILE A 91 -10.91 4.97 -3.62
N THR A 92 -10.14 6.06 -3.57
CA THR A 92 -8.69 6.04 -3.74
C THR A 92 -7.99 5.29 -2.59
N TYR A 93 -8.47 5.48 -1.36
CA TYR A 93 -7.94 4.77 -0.20
C TYR A 93 -8.14 3.25 -0.28
N SER A 94 -9.32 2.82 -0.75
CA SER A 94 -9.74 1.41 -0.76
C SER A 94 -9.00 0.54 -1.77
N GLY A 95 -8.41 1.14 -2.82
CA GLY A 95 -7.77 0.41 -3.93
C GLY A 95 -6.73 -0.61 -3.47
N HIS A 96 -5.82 -0.20 -2.58
CA HIS A 96 -4.75 -1.08 -2.11
C HIS A 96 -5.27 -2.27 -1.27
N PHE A 97 -6.44 -2.15 -0.64
CA PHE A 97 -7.05 -3.26 0.11
C PHE A 97 -7.65 -4.29 -0.85
N LEU A 98 -8.22 -3.81 -1.94
CA LEU A 98 -8.76 -4.67 -2.98
C LEU A 98 -7.64 -5.44 -3.69
N GLU A 99 -6.50 -4.80 -3.96
CA GLU A 99 -5.29 -5.46 -4.45
C GLU A 99 -4.82 -6.56 -3.49
N LYS A 100 -4.69 -6.22 -2.19
CA LYS A 100 -4.31 -7.19 -1.14
C LYS A 100 -5.27 -8.38 -1.12
N TYR A 101 -6.57 -8.13 -1.19
CA TYR A 101 -7.59 -9.18 -1.23
C TYR A 101 -7.42 -10.12 -2.43
N PHE A 102 -7.21 -9.59 -3.64
CA PHE A 102 -7.01 -10.43 -4.82
C PHE A 102 -5.70 -11.20 -4.80
N ILE A 103 -4.61 -10.62 -4.28
CA ILE A 103 -3.35 -11.33 -4.05
C ILE A 103 -3.57 -12.52 -3.09
N GLU A 104 -4.28 -12.31 -1.98
CA GLU A 104 -4.63 -13.37 -1.04
C GLU A 104 -5.51 -14.45 -1.67
N LYS A 105 -6.51 -14.06 -2.49
CA LYS A 105 -7.36 -15.01 -3.23
C LYS A 105 -6.56 -15.86 -4.22
N LEU A 106 -5.66 -15.25 -4.99
CA LEU A 106 -4.77 -15.97 -5.90
C LEU A 106 -3.85 -16.92 -5.13
N ALA A 107 -3.31 -16.49 -3.98
CA ALA A 107 -2.46 -17.35 -3.15
C ALA A 107 -3.21 -18.60 -2.64
N LEU A 108 -4.47 -18.44 -2.25
CA LEU A 108 -5.32 -19.55 -1.78
C LEU A 108 -5.59 -20.62 -2.84
N THR A 109 -5.51 -20.28 -4.13
CA THR A 109 -5.61 -21.27 -5.22
C THR A 109 -4.47 -22.28 -5.23
N LYS A 110 -3.31 -21.92 -4.65
CA LYS A 110 -2.06 -22.69 -4.67
C LYS A 110 -1.54 -23.00 -6.08
N GLN A 111 -1.98 -22.25 -7.09
CA GLN A 111 -1.57 -22.45 -8.49
C GLN A 111 -0.32 -21.68 -8.88
N TYR A 112 0.09 -20.67 -8.10
CA TYR A 112 1.16 -19.75 -8.45
C TYR A 112 2.34 -19.90 -7.50
N SER A 113 3.56 -19.90 -8.02
CA SER A 113 4.80 -19.91 -7.23
C SER A 113 5.18 -18.52 -6.73
N LEU A 114 4.78 -17.46 -7.44
CA LEU A 114 5.04 -16.07 -7.07
C LEU A 114 3.79 -15.22 -7.33
N ILE A 115 3.45 -14.34 -6.37
CA ILE A 115 2.33 -13.38 -6.49
C ILE A 115 2.76 -12.06 -5.85
N GLY A 116 2.48 -10.94 -6.51
CA GLY A 116 2.67 -9.62 -5.94
C GLY A 116 2.45 -8.50 -6.96
N ASN A 117 2.63 -7.26 -6.51
CA ASN A 117 2.60 -6.10 -7.40
C ASN A 117 3.94 -5.95 -8.14
N TYR A 118 3.92 -5.35 -9.32
CA TYR A 118 5.13 -4.99 -10.08
C TYR A 118 5.17 -3.49 -10.33
N TRP A 119 6.33 -2.86 -10.15
CA TRP A 119 6.53 -1.48 -10.55
C TRP A 119 8.00 -1.19 -10.87
N GLU A 120 8.21 -0.23 -11.77
CA GLU A 120 9.53 0.28 -12.10
C GLU A 120 9.90 1.53 -11.28
N ARG A 121 11.17 1.93 -11.36
CA ARG A 121 11.62 3.21 -10.78
C ARG A 121 10.81 4.36 -11.38
N ARG A 122 10.41 5.30 -10.52
CA ARG A 122 9.59 6.47 -10.88
C ARG A 122 8.20 6.10 -11.43
N ASN A 123 7.69 4.90 -11.11
CA ASN A 123 6.37 4.41 -11.53
C ASN A 123 6.15 4.52 -13.06
N LYS A 124 7.20 4.28 -13.86
CA LYS A 124 7.06 4.29 -15.34
C LYS A 124 6.06 3.25 -15.83
N ASN A 125 6.14 2.06 -15.24
CA ASN A 125 5.23 0.96 -15.42
C ASN A 125 4.83 0.48 -14.02
N GLU A 126 3.54 0.24 -13.80
CA GLU A 126 2.98 -0.35 -12.58
C GLU A 126 1.93 -1.36 -13.03
N ILE A 127 1.94 -2.53 -12.39
CA ILE A 127 0.95 -3.59 -12.59
C ILE A 127 0.49 -3.99 -11.20
N ASP A 128 -0.80 -3.81 -10.95
CA ASP A 128 -1.40 -4.07 -9.65
C ASP A 128 -1.16 -5.52 -9.21
N ILE A 129 -1.37 -6.50 -10.11
CA ILE A 129 -1.18 -7.91 -9.78
C ILE A 129 -0.41 -8.63 -10.88
N VAL A 130 0.65 -9.31 -10.47
CA VAL A 130 1.37 -10.29 -11.27
C VAL A 130 1.40 -11.61 -10.50
N ALA A 131 0.95 -12.70 -11.12
CA ALA A 131 0.99 -14.04 -10.56
C ALA A 131 1.65 -15.01 -11.55
N ILE A 132 2.69 -15.71 -11.11
CA ILE A 132 3.54 -16.56 -11.96
C ILE A 132 3.39 -18.02 -11.51
N ASN A 133 3.11 -18.90 -12.45
CA ASN A 133 3.21 -20.34 -12.29
C ASN A 133 4.40 -20.83 -13.13
N GLU A 134 5.55 -21.02 -12.47
CA GLU A 134 6.78 -21.45 -13.14
C GLU A 134 6.69 -22.88 -13.71
N LYS A 135 5.93 -23.77 -13.05
CA LYS A 135 5.76 -25.16 -13.47
C LYS A 135 5.01 -25.26 -14.79
N GLU A 136 3.92 -24.50 -14.94
CA GLU A 136 3.10 -24.48 -16.16
C GLU A 136 3.53 -23.39 -17.15
N LYS A 137 4.55 -22.59 -16.82
CA LYS A 137 5.00 -21.43 -17.60
C LYS A 137 3.86 -20.46 -17.93
N LYS A 138 2.98 -20.21 -16.96
CA LYS A 138 1.85 -19.27 -17.09
C LYS A 138 2.08 -18.03 -16.25
N VAL A 139 1.60 -16.90 -16.75
CA VAL A 139 1.60 -15.62 -16.03
C VAL A 139 0.21 -15.02 -16.14
N VAL A 140 -0.31 -14.56 -15.00
CA VAL A 140 -1.50 -13.71 -14.92
C VAL A 140 -1.04 -12.31 -14.56
N ILE A 141 -1.48 -11.33 -15.35
CA ILE A 141 -1.31 -9.91 -15.07
C ILE A 141 -2.69 -9.26 -15.04
N GLY A 142 -2.88 -8.29 -14.15
CA GLY A 142 -4.16 -7.61 -14.04
C GLY A 142 -4.08 -6.29 -13.29
N GLU A 143 -5.04 -5.44 -13.61
CA GLU A 143 -5.34 -4.19 -12.94
C GLU A 143 -6.54 -4.38 -12.02
N VAL A 144 -6.52 -3.76 -10.85
CA VAL A 144 -7.57 -3.85 -9.84
C VAL A 144 -8.35 -2.54 -9.82
N LYS A 145 -9.65 -2.60 -10.08
CA LYS A 145 -10.54 -1.43 -10.08
C LYS A 145 -11.72 -1.69 -9.16
N LEU A 146 -12.00 -0.74 -8.27
CA LEU A 146 -13.20 -0.77 -7.42
C LEU A 146 -14.46 -0.47 -8.23
N ASN A 147 -14.39 0.54 -9.12
CA ASN A 147 -15.50 0.92 -9.98
C ASN A 147 -15.57 -0.01 -11.19
N SER A 148 -16.66 -0.75 -11.31
CA SER A 148 -16.91 -1.65 -12.44
C SER A 148 -16.95 -0.93 -13.79
N ALA A 149 -17.36 0.34 -13.82
CA ALA A 149 -17.36 1.14 -15.05
C ALA A 149 -15.95 1.44 -15.61
N ASN A 150 -14.91 1.25 -14.79
CA ASN A 150 -13.52 1.45 -15.18
C ASN A 150 -12.81 0.13 -15.58
N ILE A 151 -13.56 -0.96 -15.70
CA ILE A 151 -13.06 -2.25 -16.18
C ILE A 151 -13.14 -2.25 -17.72
N ASN A 152 -12.00 -2.49 -18.37
CA ASN A 152 -11.90 -2.58 -19.83
C ASN A 152 -12.43 -3.92 -20.36
#